data_AF-A0A9E3SW22-F1
#
_entry.id   AF-A0A9E3SW22-F1
#
_cell.length_a   1.000
_cell.length_b   1.000
_cell.length_c   1.000
_cell.angle_alpha   90.00
_cell.angle_beta   90.00
_cell.angle_gamma   90.00
#
_symmetry.space_group_name_H-M   'P 1'
#
loop_
_entity.id
_entity.type
_entity.pdbx_description
1 polymer ?
#
loop_
_entity_poly.entity_id
_entity_poly.type
_entity_poly.pdbx_seq_one_letter_code
_entity_poly.pdbx_strand_id
1 'polypeptide(L)'
;MDYVDVLKSPEVRSQQEVNLANIYANQHERLDNFVFMYAVPSNLLKKFGIEIYSGRGYLLLFGIYFVTVFIPGLLITALTSQWMEMTPLRLAIVAAVLSALNVIVLIIGQVAAYKISALHRLLRGVEEIQALIQWDRRWFGPRISALMGGIISAAFLVILYLLNLEVDRIQLPATILWVCTVIAIFLGQFSFSTMMIFFEFRKLSTRQFELYRLNPYDTFHIQRTSAGLKQLGLVSTVSLPFFLLVLLTVLPEGSSLNVPITAGFLLMCYMATAIGILFPLGFLGNIVKVAKWQLLGPIQAELNHLAPRLLSLSKEDYEHFIRLQTVYQTIKDTKDSFLGFSAVARIGGTVLLATISVLLPAVIQRYLLK
;
A
#
# COMPACT_ATOMS: atom_id res chain seq x y z
N MET A 1 39.91 5.12 -5.59
CA MET A 1 39.86 6.60 -5.63
C MET A 1 38.53 6.94 -6.25
N ASP A 2 37.65 7.52 -5.44
CA ASP A 2 36.19 7.47 -5.63
C ASP A 2 35.72 8.29 -6.83
N TYR A 3 34.82 7.71 -7.63
CA TYR A 3 34.09 8.39 -8.72
C TYR A 3 33.25 9.61 -8.26
N VAL A 4 33.26 9.88 -6.96
CA VAL A 4 32.56 10.97 -6.26
C VAL A 4 33.18 12.33 -6.59
N ASP A 5 34.47 12.42 -6.90
CA ASP A 5 35.15 13.71 -7.12
C ASP A 5 34.77 14.40 -8.46
N VAL A 6 34.17 13.68 -9.40
CA VAL A 6 33.77 14.23 -10.72
C VAL A 6 32.42 14.95 -10.67
N LEU A 7 31.57 14.59 -9.71
CA LEU A 7 30.32 15.30 -9.44
C LEU A 7 30.61 16.25 -8.26
N LYS A 8 30.62 17.57 -8.50
CA LYS A 8 30.70 18.58 -7.43
C LYS A 8 29.88 18.09 -6.23
N SER A 9 30.50 18.04 -5.05
CA SER A 9 29.87 17.49 -3.84
C SER A 9 28.44 18.00 -3.74
N PRO A 10 27.43 17.13 -3.62
CA PRO A 10 26.06 17.60 -3.45
C PRO A 10 26.06 18.57 -2.26
N GLU A 11 25.45 19.75 -2.45
CA GLU A 11 25.35 20.78 -1.40
C GLU A 11 25.05 20.12 -0.06
N VAL A 12 25.91 20.37 0.93
CA VAL A 12 25.79 19.81 2.27
C VAL A 12 24.38 20.09 2.75
N ARG A 13 23.62 19.02 2.97
CA ARG A 13 22.21 19.12 3.34
C ARG A 13 22.08 19.93 4.62
N SER A 14 21.16 20.90 4.63
CA SER A 14 20.93 21.67 5.84
C SER A 14 20.41 20.77 6.95
N GLN A 15 20.79 21.03 8.21
CA GLN A 15 20.29 20.26 9.36
C GLN A 15 18.75 20.32 9.44
N GLN A 16 18.15 21.43 9.00
CA GLN A 16 16.71 21.62 8.94
C GLN A 16 16.03 20.65 7.95
N GLU A 17 16.60 20.44 6.76
CA GLU A 17 16.07 19.46 5.80
C GLU A 17 16.14 18.04 6.35
N VAL A 18 17.25 17.67 6.98
CA VAL A 18 17.42 16.34 7.60
C VAL A 18 16.36 16.12 8.67
N ASN A 19 16.17 17.10 9.56
CA ASN A 19 15.18 17.03 10.62
C ASN A 19 13.75 16.89 10.07
N LEU A 20 13.39 17.69 9.06
CA LEU A 20 12.06 17.64 8.45
C LEU A 20 11.80 16.33 7.71
N ALA A 21 12.77 15.83 6.95
CA ALA A 21 12.65 14.55 6.25
C ALA A 21 12.52 13.37 7.24
N ASN A 22 13.23 13.42 8.37
CA ASN A 22 13.10 12.43 9.44
C ASN A 22 11.73 12.49 10.12
N ILE A 23 11.19 13.69 10.38
CA ILE A 23 9.82 13.84 10.91
C ILE A 23 8.81 13.21 9.94
N TYR A 24 8.92 13.54 8.65
CA TYR A 24 8.03 13.00 7.63
C TYR A 24 8.14 11.47 7.48
N ALA A 25 9.37 10.94 7.49
CA ALA A 25 9.62 9.50 7.44
C ALA A 25 9.05 8.78 8.67
N ASN A 26 9.30 9.28 9.88
CA ASN A 26 8.82 8.68 11.13
C ASN A 26 7.29 8.63 11.22
N GLN A 27 6.60 9.61 10.62
CA GLN A 27 5.14 9.60 10.54
C GLN A 27 4.62 8.43 9.66
N HIS A 28 5.33 8.12 8.57
CA HIS A 28 4.96 7.06 7.63
C HIS A 28 5.49 5.67 8.01
N GLU A 29 6.38 5.59 9.00
CA GLU A 29 6.93 4.31 9.45
C GLU A 29 5.88 3.43 10.12
N ARG A 30 4.79 4.00 10.64
CA ARG A 30 3.81 3.25 11.42
C ARG A 30 2.40 3.35 10.87
N LEU A 31 1.79 2.20 10.59
CA LEU A 31 0.41 2.09 10.11
C LEU A 31 -0.63 2.69 11.06
N ASP A 32 -0.38 2.64 12.38
CA ASP A 32 -1.30 3.17 13.39
C ASP A 32 -1.41 4.70 13.36
N ASN A 33 -0.55 5.39 12.59
CA ASN A 33 -0.64 6.82 12.38
C ASN A 33 -1.69 7.22 11.33
N PHE A 34 -2.13 6.30 10.46
CA PHE A 34 -3.04 6.67 9.35
C PHE A 34 -4.20 5.69 9.13
N VAL A 35 -4.17 4.48 9.68
CA VAL A 35 -5.30 3.53 9.62
C VAL A 35 -6.02 3.49 10.96
N PHE A 36 -7.30 3.88 10.97
CA PHE A 36 -8.09 3.99 12.21
C PHE A 36 -8.18 2.68 12.99
N MET A 37 -8.41 1.57 12.27
CA MET A 37 -8.57 0.27 12.87
C MET A 37 -7.32 -0.17 13.65
N TYR A 38 -6.13 0.30 13.27
CA TYR A 38 -4.90 0.07 14.03
C TYR A 38 -4.65 1.15 15.08
N ALA A 39 -5.05 2.41 14.83
CA ALA A 39 -4.84 3.53 15.73
C ALA A 39 -5.55 3.36 17.08
N VAL A 40 -6.82 2.92 17.08
CA VAL A 40 -7.60 2.81 18.32
C VAL A 40 -7.06 1.71 19.25
N PRO A 41 -6.89 0.46 18.80
CA PRO A 41 -6.27 -0.58 19.63
C PRO A 41 -4.83 -0.25 20.01
N SER A 42 -4.07 0.39 19.10
CA SER A 42 -2.71 0.87 19.39
C SER A 42 -2.68 1.81 20.59
N ASN A 43 -3.52 2.84 20.58
CA ASN A 43 -3.59 3.81 21.66
C ASN A 43 -4.07 3.19 22.97
N LEU A 44 -4.95 2.19 22.91
CA LEU A 44 -5.36 1.42 24.07
C LEU A 44 -4.18 0.64 24.65
N LEU A 45 -3.47 -0.14 23.85
CA LEU A 45 -2.33 -0.95 24.29
C LEU A 45 -1.16 -0.09 24.82
N LYS A 46 -0.89 1.06 24.19
CA LYS A 46 0.12 2.02 24.66
C LYS A 46 -0.16 2.54 26.07
N LYS A 47 -1.44 2.76 26.43
CA LYS A 47 -1.81 3.17 27.80
C LYS A 47 -1.45 2.12 28.86
N PHE A 48 -1.35 0.86 28.47
CA PHE A 48 -0.91 -0.24 29.33
C PHE A 48 0.58 -0.55 29.20
N GLY A 49 1.37 0.29 28.52
CA GLY A 49 2.80 0.08 28.32
C GLY A 49 3.13 -1.08 27.36
N ILE A 50 2.19 -1.49 26.52
CA ILE A 50 2.35 -2.64 25.62
C ILE A 50 2.76 -2.16 24.23
N GLU A 51 3.91 -2.65 23.75
CA GLU A 51 4.34 -2.43 22.37
C GLU A 51 3.53 -3.28 21.40
N ILE A 52 2.89 -2.63 20.44
CA ILE A 52 2.01 -3.25 19.45
C ILE A 52 2.77 -4.20 18.52
N TYR A 53 3.97 -3.80 18.10
CA TYR A 53 4.80 -4.54 17.15
C TYR A 53 5.64 -5.63 17.82
N SER A 54 5.09 -6.21 18.89
CA SER A 54 5.66 -7.35 19.62
C SER A 54 4.72 -8.56 19.50
N GLY A 55 5.23 -9.78 19.73
CA GLY A 55 4.40 -10.98 19.71
C GLY A 55 3.20 -10.90 20.67
N ARG A 56 3.39 -10.30 21.85
CA ARG A 56 2.32 -10.04 22.84
C ARG A 56 1.32 -8.99 22.33
N GLY A 57 1.82 -7.92 21.71
CA GLY A 57 0.99 -6.88 21.11
C GLY A 57 0.06 -7.42 20.01
N TYR A 58 0.58 -8.26 19.10
CA TYR A 58 -0.22 -8.89 18.05
C TYR A 58 -1.29 -9.83 18.59
N LEU A 59 -0.98 -10.60 19.64
CA LEU A 59 -1.96 -11.50 20.28
C LEU A 59 -3.08 -10.72 20.97
N LEU A 60 -2.75 -9.62 21.63
CA LEU A 60 -3.76 -8.74 22.25
C LEU A 60 -4.60 -8.02 21.21
N LEU A 61 -4.00 -7.57 20.11
CA LEU A 61 -4.73 -7.01 18.97
C LEU A 61 -5.72 -8.00 18.37
N PHE A 62 -5.28 -9.26 18.17
CA PHE A 62 -6.18 -10.33 17.74
C PHE A 62 -7.38 -10.45 18.67
N GLY A 63 -7.14 -10.50 19.99
CA GLY A 63 -8.21 -10.54 20.99
C GLY A 63 -9.16 -9.34 20.92
N ILE A 64 -8.63 -8.12 20.77
CA ILE A 64 -9.44 -6.90 20.62
C ILE A 64 -10.32 -6.98 19.37
N TYR A 65 -9.76 -7.34 18.21
CA TYR A 65 -10.56 -7.49 16.98
C TYR A 65 -11.59 -8.60 17.11
N PHE A 66 -11.22 -9.73 17.70
CA PHE A 66 -12.11 -10.85 17.90
C PHE A 66 -13.31 -10.43 18.73
N VAL A 67 -13.08 -9.80 19.87
CA VAL A 67 -14.12 -9.29 20.76
C VAL A 67 -15.00 -8.24 20.07
N THR A 68 -14.38 -7.34 19.29
CA THR A 68 -15.09 -6.27 18.57
C THR A 68 -16.03 -6.81 17.50
N VAL A 69 -15.73 -7.95 16.88
CA VAL A 69 -16.61 -8.58 15.89
C VAL A 69 -17.61 -9.53 16.56
N PHE A 70 -17.13 -10.36 17.49
CA PHE A 70 -17.88 -11.46 18.09
C PHE A 70 -18.95 -10.99 19.07
N ILE A 71 -18.64 -10.10 20.01
CA ILE A 71 -19.60 -9.67 21.03
C ILE A 71 -20.79 -8.93 20.41
N PRO A 72 -20.61 -7.93 19.53
CA PRO A 72 -21.75 -7.28 18.89
C PRO A 72 -22.53 -8.24 18.00
N GLY A 73 -21.88 -9.15 17.29
CA GLY A 73 -22.57 -10.16 16.49
C GLY A 73 -23.43 -11.10 17.35
N LEU A 74 -22.93 -11.52 18.52
CA LEU A 74 -23.69 -12.34 19.46
C LEU A 74 -24.89 -11.58 20.02
N LEU A 75 -24.69 -10.31 20.42
CA LEU A 75 -25.76 -9.46 20.92
C LEU A 75 -26.85 -9.25 19.87
N ILE A 76 -26.48 -8.95 18.63
CA ILE A 76 -27.43 -8.81 17.52
C ILE A 76 -28.20 -10.11 17.31
N THR A 77 -27.51 -11.25 17.26
CA THR A 77 -28.15 -12.58 17.09
C THR A 77 -29.13 -12.88 18.23
N ALA A 78 -28.76 -12.54 19.47
CA ALA A 78 -29.61 -12.71 20.64
C ALA A 78 -30.85 -11.81 20.59
N LEU A 79 -30.68 -10.54 20.20
CA LEU A 79 -31.78 -9.57 20.12
C LEU A 79 -32.76 -9.86 18.98
N THR A 80 -32.28 -10.40 17.85
CA THR A 80 -33.13 -10.75 16.70
C THR A 80 -33.63 -12.20 16.73
N SER A 81 -33.19 -13.00 17.71
CA SER A 81 -33.50 -14.44 17.82
C SER A 81 -33.09 -15.28 16.59
N GLN A 82 -32.08 -14.84 15.85
CA GLN A 82 -31.62 -15.41 14.57
C GLN A 82 -30.59 -16.54 14.72
N TRP A 83 -30.70 -17.36 15.78
CA TRP A 83 -29.70 -18.40 16.11
C TRP A 83 -29.57 -19.52 15.07
N MET A 84 -30.59 -19.75 14.24
CA MET A 84 -30.57 -20.76 13.18
C MET A 84 -29.76 -20.33 11.95
N GLU A 85 -29.64 -19.02 11.71
CA GLU A 85 -28.98 -18.49 10.52
C GLU A 85 -27.48 -18.31 10.73
N MET A 86 -27.09 -17.93 11.95
CA MET A 86 -25.69 -17.78 12.36
C MET A 86 -25.49 -18.39 13.75
N THR A 87 -24.96 -19.61 13.81
CA THR A 87 -24.63 -20.26 15.08
C THR A 87 -23.49 -19.50 15.77
N PRO A 88 -23.43 -19.51 17.13
CA PRO A 88 -22.32 -18.90 17.87
C PRO A 88 -20.95 -19.40 17.41
N LEU A 89 -20.86 -20.69 17.06
CA LEU A 89 -19.64 -21.30 16.55
C LEU A 89 -19.25 -20.72 15.18
N ARG A 90 -20.20 -20.58 14.24
CA ARG A 90 -19.93 -19.99 12.92
C ARG A 90 -19.48 -18.53 13.06
N LEU A 91 -20.13 -17.75 13.92
CA LEU A 91 -19.74 -16.37 14.20
C LEU A 91 -18.35 -16.29 14.85
N ALA A 92 -18.01 -17.19 15.77
CA ALA A 92 -16.68 -17.26 16.38
C ALA A 92 -15.60 -17.54 15.33
N ILE A 93 -15.84 -18.50 14.41
CA ILE A 93 -14.92 -18.81 13.32
C ILE A 93 -14.72 -17.58 12.43
N VAL A 94 -15.81 -16.92 12.01
CA VAL A 94 -15.75 -15.70 11.18
C VAL A 94 -14.97 -14.60 11.89
N ALA A 95 -15.27 -14.33 13.17
CA ALA A 95 -14.56 -13.33 13.97
C ALA A 95 -13.07 -13.66 14.11
N ALA A 96 -12.71 -14.94 14.34
CA ALA A 96 -11.32 -15.38 14.43
C ALA A 96 -10.58 -15.19 13.10
N VAL A 97 -11.17 -15.59 11.97
CA VAL A 97 -10.55 -15.44 10.65
C VAL A 97 -10.35 -13.96 10.31
N LEU A 98 -11.39 -13.12 10.50
CA LEU A 98 -11.27 -11.67 10.26
C LEU A 98 -10.20 -11.03 11.15
N SER A 99 -10.10 -11.45 12.41
CA SER A 99 -9.10 -10.93 13.35
C SER A 99 -7.68 -11.36 12.97
N ALA A 100 -7.51 -12.62 12.57
CA ALA A 100 -6.22 -13.13 12.08
C ALA A 100 -5.79 -12.38 10.82
N LEU A 101 -6.68 -12.20 9.84
CA LEU A 101 -6.40 -11.45 8.62
C LEU A 101 -5.99 -10.00 8.94
N ASN A 102 -6.71 -9.32 9.84
CA ASN A 102 -6.37 -7.97 10.27
C ASN A 102 -4.97 -7.85 10.87
N VAL A 103 -4.58 -8.82 11.71
CA VAL A 103 -3.24 -8.85 12.31
C VAL A 103 -2.17 -9.17 11.26
N ILE A 104 -2.42 -10.10 10.33
CA ILE A 104 -1.50 -10.41 9.24
C ILE A 104 -1.28 -9.18 8.34
N VAL A 105 -2.36 -8.47 7.99
CA VAL A 105 -2.29 -7.23 7.20
C VAL A 105 -1.46 -6.17 7.95
N LEU A 106 -1.65 -6.04 9.27
CA LEU A 106 -0.85 -5.13 10.09
C LEU A 106 0.64 -5.49 10.06
N ILE A 107 0.98 -6.76 10.28
CA ILE A 107 2.38 -7.22 10.30
C ILE A 107 3.06 -6.90 8.97
N ILE A 108 2.46 -7.33 7.86
CA ILE A 108 3.07 -7.17 6.54
C ILE A 108 3.05 -5.70 6.11
N GLY A 109 1.93 -5.01 6.33
CA GLY A 109 1.78 -3.61 5.99
C GLY A 109 2.72 -2.70 6.80
N GLN A 110 3.03 -3.06 8.05
CA GLN A 110 4.00 -2.31 8.87
C GLN A 110 5.41 -2.44 8.29
N VAL A 111 5.79 -3.64 7.87
CA VAL A 111 7.08 -3.88 7.20
C VAL A 111 7.14 -3.11 5.88
N ALA A 112 6.04 -3.07 5.12
CA ALA A 112 5.95 -2.29 3.90
C ALA A 112 6.09 -0.78 4.15
N ALA A 113 5.37 -0.25 5.15
CA ALA A 113 5.43 1.16 5.54
C ALA A 113 6.86 1.58 5.95
N TYR A 114 7.52 0.78 6.78
CA TYR A 114 8.93 0.99 7.16
C TYR A 114 9.93 0.91 5.99
N LYS A 115 9.59 0.17 4.93
CA LYS A 115 10.42 0.11 3.72
C LYS A 115 10.18 1.31 2.81
N ILE A 116 8.94 1.78 2.70
CA ILE A 116 8.53 2.92 1.88
C ILE A 116 9.08 4.23 2.47
N SER A 117 9.02 4.40 3.79
CA SER A 117 9.54 5.58 4.49
C SER A 117 11.04 5.82 4.28
N ALA A 118 11.78 4.80 3.84
CA ALA A 118 13.20 4.91 3.53
C ALA A 118 13.47 5.95 2.42
N LEU A 119 12.56 6.11 1.45
CA LEU A 119 12.66 7.12 0.40
C LEU A 119 12.42 8.53 0.94
N HIS A 120 11.53 8.69 1.92
CA HIS A 120 11.16 9.99 2.48
C HIS A 120 12.35 10.69 3.13
N ARG A 121 13.28 9.91 3.69
CA ARG A 121 14.53 10.43 4.27
C ARG A 121 15.45 11.10 3.25
N LEU A 122 15.27 10.85 1.95
CA LEU A 122 16.10 11.39 0.87
C LEU A 122 15.54 12.66 0.22
N LEU A 123 14.38 13.16 0.67
CA LEU A 123 13.77 14.37 0.12
C LEU A 123 14.65 15.62 0.34
N ARG A 124 14.76 16.47 -0.69
CA ARG A 124 15.43 17.78 -0.61
C ARG A 124 14.41 18.93 -0.65
N GLY A 125 14.81 20.10 -0.16
CA GLY A 125 13.98 21.30 -0.17
C GLY A 125 13.09 21.46 1.07
N VAL A 126 13.42 22.42 1.94
CA VAL A 126 12.66 22.71 3.17
C VAL A 126 11.18 22.98 2.89
N GLU A 127 10.89 23.89 1.95
CA GLU A 127 9.52 24.28 1.60
C GLU A 127 8.73 23.11 1.01
N GLU A 128 9.40 22.29 0.19
CA GLU A 128 8.78 21.12 -0.43
C GLU A 128 8.39 20.06 0.61
N ILE A 129 9.29 19.77 1.55
CA ILE A 129 9.04 18.83 2.64
C ILE A 129 7.94 19.36 3.56
N GLN A 130 7.95 20.66 3.89
CA GLN A 130 6.89 21.27 4.70
C GLN A 130 5.52 21.18 4.01
N ALA A 131 5.45 21.46 2.71
CA ALA A 131 4.22 21.33 1.93
C ALA A 131 3.71 19.88 1.89
N LEU A 132 4.61 18.89 1.82
CA LEU A 132 4.26 17.47 1.93
C LEU A 132 3.70 17.15 3.32
N ILE A 133 4.37 17.56 4.40
CA ILE A 133 3.90 17.34 5.78
C ILE A 133 2.53 17.98 6.01
N GLN A 134 2.29 19.20 5.50
CA GLN A 134 1.00 19.88 5.65
C GLN A 134 -0.11 19.15 4.89
N TRP A 135 0.17 18.72 3.66
CA TRP A 135 -0.79 17.93 2.88
C TRP A 135 -1.08 16.60 3.58
N ASP A 136 -0.05 15.95 4.09
CA ASP A 136 -0.14 14.67 4.77
C ASP A 136 -1.01 14.76 6.02
N ARG A 137 -0.76 15.74 6.91
CA ARG A 137 -1.61 16.02 8.08
C ARG A 137 -3.07 16.27 7.74
N ARG A 138 -3.35 16.80 6.54
CA ARG A 138 -4.71 17.08 6.08
C ARG A 138 -5.44 15.84 5.58
N TRP A 139 -4.74 14.81 5.10
CA TRP A 139 -5.38 13.68 4.41
C TRP A 139 -5.01 12.30 4.99
N PHE A 140 -3.75 12.07 5.37
CA PHE A 140 -3.26 10.87 6.04
C PHE A 140 -3.47 10.97 7.56
N GLY A 141 -4.73 10.91 7.96
CA GLY A 141 -5.11 10.86 9.36
C GLY A 141 -6.03 9.68 9.65
N PRO A 142 -5.97 9.10 10.86
CA PRO A 142 -6.83 7.98 11.22
C PRO A 142 -8.30 8.40 11.22
N ARG A 143 -8.61 9.68 11.51
CA ARG A 143 -9.98 10.20 11.46
C ARG A 143 -10.57 10.18 10.05
N ILE A 144 -9.78 10.54 9.04
CA ILE A 144 -10.23 10.57 7.64
C ILE A 144 -10.34 9.15 7.11
N SER A 145 -9.39 8.28 7.48
CA SER A 145 -9.49 6.84 7.20
C SER A 145 -10.78 6.25 7.78
N ALA A 146 -11.12 6.56 9.04
CA ALA A 146 -12.38 6.14 9.65
C ALA A 146 -13.61 6.65 8.90
N LEU A 147 -13.63 7.94 8.55
CA LEU A 147 -14.72 8.57 7.81
C LEU A 147 -14.93 7.89 6.45
N MET A 148 -13.85 7.68 5.69
CA MET A 148 -13.91 7.05 4.38
C MET A 148 -14.31 5.57 4.48
N GLY A 149 -13.81 4.85 5.49
CA GLY A 149 -14.25 3.50 5.81
C GLY A 149 -15.74 3.43 6.12
N GLY A 150 -16.26 4.39 6.88
CA GLY A 150 -17.68 4.52 7.20
C GLY A 150 -18.53 4.82 5.97
N ILE A 151 -18.11 5.78 5.12
CA ILE A 151 -18.83 6.14 3.88
C ILE A 151 -18.89 4.94 2.93
N ILE A 152 -17.78 4.23 2.73
CA ILE A 152 -17.72 3.06 1.85
C ILE A 152 -18.58 1.93 2.41
N SER A 153 -18.56 1.71 3.73
CA SER A 153 -19.42 0.72 4.38
C SER A 153 -20.89 1.06 4.25
N ALA A 154 -21.28 2.32 4.48
CA ALA A 154 -22.65 2.77 4.29
C ALA A 154 -23.11 2.62 2.84
N ALA A 155 -22.28 3.02 1.87
CA ALA A 155 -22.57 2.83 0.45
C ALA A 155 -22.73 1.35 0.09
N PHE A 156 -21.87 0.49 0.62
CA PHE A 156 -21.97 -0.95 0.43
C PHE A 156 -23.27 -1.52 1.01
N LEU A 157 -23.66 -1.11 2.23
CA LEU A 157 -24.91 -1.52 2.85
C LEU A 157 -26.13 -1.03 2.06
N VAL A 158 -26.11 0.19 1.53
CA VAL A 158 -27.17 0.71 0.66
C VAL A 158 -27.27 -0.12 -0.62
N ILE A 159 -26.15 -0.46 -1.25
CA ILE A 159 -26.14 -1.32 -2.45
C ILE A 159 -26.69 -2.70 -2.10
N LEU A 160 -26.25 -3.29 -0.98
CA LEU A 160 -26.79 -4.57 -0.51
C LEU A 160 -28.30 -4.50 -0.30
N TYR A 161 -28.78 -3.43 0.32
CA TYR A 161 -30.21 -3.22 0.55
C TYR A 161 -30.99 -3.08 -0.77
N LEU A 162 -30.51 -2.27 -1.71
CA LEU A 162 -31.13 -2.09 -3.03
C LEU A 162 -31.15 -3.40 -3.83
N LEU A 163 -30.04 -4.12 -3.86
CA LEU A 163 -29.98 -5.44 -4.50
C LEU A 163 -30.91 -6.45 -3.83
N ASN A 164 -31.11 -6.31 -2.51
CA ASN A 164 -32.04 -7.17 -1.76
C ASN A 164 -33.51 -6.85 -2.06
N LEU A 165 -33.83 -5.59 -2.37
CA LEU A 165 -35.17 -5.18 -2.81
C LEU A 165 -35.46 -5.61 -4.26
N GLU A 166 -34.47 -5.55 -5.15
CA GLU A 166 -34.65 -5.97 -6.55
C GLU A 166 -34.73 -7.49 -6.71
N VAL A 167 -34.02 -8.24 -5.86
CA VAL A 167 -34.10 -9.69 -5.83
C VAL A 167 -35.08 -10.13 -4.75
N ASP A 168 -36.37 -9.91 -5.02
CA ASP A 168 -37.49 -10.40 -4.21
C ASP A 168 -37.24 -11.85 -3.74
N ARG A 169 -36.86 -12.03 -2.45
CA ARG A 169 -37.03 -13.23 -1.57
C ARG A 169 -35.93 -13.46 -0.53
N ILE A 170 -34.82 -12.72 -0.50
CA ILE A 170 -33.75 -12.99 0.47
C ILE A 170 -33.86 -12.00 1.64
N GLN A 171 -34.33 -12.42 2.81
CA GLN A 171 -34.13 -11.62 4.02
C GLN A 171 -32.72 -11.89 4.55
N LEU A 172 -31.84 -10.87 4.49
CA LEU A 172 -30.50 -10.98 5.09
C LEU A 172 -30.61 -10.83 6.62
N PRO A 173 -30.13 -11.82 7.39
CA PRO A 173 -30.05 -11.74 8.85
C PRO A 173 -29.25 -10.52 9.31
N ALA A 174 -29.65 -9.93 10.44
CA ALA A 174 -28.99 -8.74 10.99
C ALA A 174 -27.53 -9.03 11.35
N THR A 175 -27.22 -10.25 11.80
CA THR A 175 -25.85 -10.68 12.10
C THR A 175 -24.98 -10.78 10.84
N ILE A 176 -25.57 -11.17 9.70
CA ILE A 176 -24.87 -11.18 8.41
C ILE A 176 -24.57 -9.75 7.97
N LEU A 177 -25.55 -8.85 8.09
CA LEU A 177 -25.35 -7.41 7.81
C LEU A 177 -24.26 -6.80 8.69
N TRP A 178 -24.17 -7.18 9.96
CA TRP A 178 -23.07 -6.76 10.85
C TRP A 178 -21.70 -7.20 10.33
N VAL A 179 -21.54 -8.48 9.98
CA VAL A 179 -20.28 -8.99 9.43
C VAL A 179 -19.92 -8.28 8.12
N CYS A 180 -20.90 -8.11 7.22
CA CYS A 180 -20.74 -7.34 5.99
C CYS A 180 -20.28 -5.90 6.26
N THR A 181 -20.85 -5.25 7.27
CA THR A 181 -20.47 -3.89 7.70
C THR A 181 -19.01 -3.84 8.15
N VAL A 182 -18.58 -4.78 8.99
CA VAL A 182 -17.19 -4.88 9.48
C VAL A 182 -16.22 -5.05 8.32
N ILE A 183 -16.50 -5.99 7.41
CA ILE A 183 -15.67 -6.23 6.22
C ILE A 183 -15.60 -4.96 5.37
N ALA A 184 -16.73 -4.30 5.11
CA ALA A 184 -16.76 -3.10 4.29
C ALA A 184 -16.03 -1.90 4.94
N ILE A 185 -16.10 -1.75 6.27
CA ILE A 185 -15.30 -0.74 7.00
C ILE A 185 -13.81 -1.00 6.80
N PHE A 186 -13.36 -2.25 6.98
CA PHE A 186 -11.96 -2.62 6.81
C PHE A 186 -11.49 -2.33 5.38
N LEU A 187 -12.26 -2.78 4.40
CA LEU A 187 -11.94 -2.58 2.99
C LEU A 187 -11.93 -1.11 2.59
N GLY A 188 -12.85 -0.31 3.13
CA GLY A 188 -12.88 1.12 2.89
C GLY A 188 -11.66 1.84 3.45
N GLN A 189 -11.25 1.53 4.69
CA GLN A 189 -10.02 2.07 5.28
C GLN A 189 -8.76 1.65 4.50
N PHE A 190 -8.70 0.38 4.11
CA PHE A 190 -7.57 -0.16 3.34
C PHE A 190 -7.47 0.47 1.95
N SER A 191 -8.60 0.58 1.24
CA SER A 191 -8.69 1.19 -0.09
C SER A 191 -8.32 2.68 -0.03
N PHE A 192 -8.81 3.40 0.97
CA PHE A 192 -8.42 4.79 1.21
C PHE A 192 -6.92 4.93 1.42
N SER A 193 -6.33 4.12 2.31
CA SER A 193 -4.90 4.15 2.59
C SER A 193 -4.06 3.85 1.34
N THR A 194 -4.51 2.90 0.52
CA THR A 194 -3.86 2.53 -0.75
C THR A 194 -3.95 3.67 -1.78
N MET A 195 -5.10 4.32 -1.88
CA MET A 195 -5.30 5.51 -2.73
C MET A 195 -4.46 6.70 -2.27
N MET A 196 -4.27 6.86 -0.96
CA MET A 196 -3.44 7.91 -0.40
C MET A 196 -1.95 7.69 -0.73
N ILE A 197 -1.47 6.45 -0.72
CA ILE A 197 -0.11 6.10 -1.20
C ILE A 197 0.06 6.44 -2.69
N PHE A 198 -0.96 6.23 -3.52
CA PHE A 198 -0.91 6.67 -4.91
C PHE A 198 -0.69 8.18 -5.05
N PHE A 199 -1.46 8.99 -4.32
CA PHE A 199 -1.32 10.45 -4.38
C PHE A 199 0.00 10.94 -3.80
N GLU A 200 0.48 10.30 -2.73
CA GLU A 200 1.78 10.56 -2.15
C GLU A 200 2.87 10.33 -3.19
N PHE A 201 2.92 9.14 -3.81
CA PHE A 201 3.93 8.83 -4.83
C PHE A 201 3.84 9.73 -6.06
N ARG A 202 2.63 10.13 -6.46
CA ARG A 202 2.45 11.14 -7.52
C ARG A 202 3.13 12.45 -7.14
N LYS A 203 2.96 12.93 -5.91
CA LYS A 203 3.62 14.16 -5.44
C LYS A 203 5.12 13.97 -5.33
N LEU A 204 5.58 12.87 -4.73
CA LEU A 204 6.99 12.53 -4.63
C LEU A 204 7.67 12.51 -6.00
N SER A 205 6.99 12.04 -7.05
CA SER A 205 7.54 11.99 -8.41
C SER A 205 7.94 13.34 -9.03
N THR A 206 7.53 14.45 -8.40
CA THR A 206 7.84 15.82 -8.84
C THR A 206 8.89 16.50 -7.96
N ARG A 207 9.42 15.81 -6.95
CA ARG A 207 10.36 16.36 -5.96
C ARG A 207 11.79 15.92 -6.20
N GLN A 208 12.73 16.64 -5.60
CA GLN A 208 14.15 16.32 -5.67
C GLN A 208 14.56 15.33 -4.57
N PHE A 209 15.43 14.39 -4.94
CA PHE A 209 15.95 13.37 -4.03
C PHE A 209 17.46 13.31 -4.11
N GLU A 210 18.07 13.06 -2.96
CA GLU A 210 19.50 12.84 -2.86
C GLU A 210 19.83 11.35 -3.08
N LEU A 211 20.12 10.98 -4.32
CA LEU A 211 20.47 9.61 -4.70
C LEU A 211 21.99 9.49 -4.83
N TYR A 212 22.62 8.81 -3.88
CA TYR A 212 24.08 8.77 -3.70
C TYR A 212 24.85 7.83 -4.64
N ARG A 213 24.20 7.23 -5.65
CA ARG A 213 24.84 6.26 -6.54
C ARG A 213 24.83 6.73 -7.99
N LEU A 214 25.92 6.42 -8.71
CA LEU A 214 26.03 6.61 -10.16
C LEU A 214 24.90 5.92 -10.93
N ASN A 215 24.39 4.81 -10.39
CA ASN A 215 23.14 4.23 -10.84
C ASN A 215 22.03 4.58 -9.82
N PRO A 216 21.17 5.58 -10.10
CA PRO A 216 20.07 5.97 -9.23
C PRO A 216 19.13 4.81 -8.86
N TYR A 217 18.92 3.84 -9.76
CA TYR A 217 18.10 2.66 -9.52
C TYR A 217 18.69 1.78 -8.40
N ASP A 218 20.01 1.65 -8.31
CA ASP A 218 20.69 0.79 -7.33
C ASP A 218 20.77 1.42 -5.93
N THR A 219 20.24 2.63 -5.73
CA THR A 219 20.20 3.26 -4.42
C THR A 219 19.42 2.38 -3.44
N PHE A 220 20.03 2.06 -2.29
CA PHE A 220 19.44 1.16 -1.29
C PHE A 220 18.01 1.56 -0.90
N HIS A 221 17.78 2.86 -0.67
CA HIS A 221 16.47 3.40 -0.31
C HIS A 221 15.41 3.19 -1.41
N ILE A 222 15.80 3.31 -2.69
CA ILE A 222 14.92 3.09 -3.83
C ILE A 222 14.56 1.60 -3.96
N GLN A 223 15.56 0.71 -3.88
CA GLN A 223 15.33 -0.74 -3.89
C GLN A 223 14.43 -1.20 -2.74
N ARG A 224 14.70 -0.66 -1.55
CA ARG A 224 13.91 -0.94 -0.35
C ARG A 224 12.47 -0.46 -0.50
N THR A 225 12.26 0.74 -1.03
CA THR A 225 10.93 1.30 -1.29
C THR A 225 10.18 0.47 -2.33
N SER A 226 10.84 0.07 -3.42
CA SER A 226 10.29 -0.84 -4.43
C SER A 226 9.85 -2.17 -3.81
N ALA A 227 10.67 -2.75 -2.91
CA ALA A 227 10.32 -3.97 -2.19
C ALA A 227 9.13 -3.75 -1.24
N GLY A 228 9.04 -2.59 -0.58
CA GLY A 228 7.90 -2.22 0.27
C GLY A 228 6.60 -2.12 -0.51
N LEU A 229 6.61 -1.42 -1.65
CA LEU A 229 5.46 -1.32 -2.56
C LEU A 229 5.00 -2.69 -3.07
N LYS A 230 5.93 -3.57 -3.44
CA LYS A 230 5.61 -4.94 -3.85
C LYS A 230 4.99 -5.75 -2.71
N GLN A 231 5.47 -5.59 -1.48
CA GLN A 231 4.88 -6.24 -0.31
C GLN A 231 3.47 -5.75 -0.01
N LEU A 232 3.23 -4.44 -0.04
CA LEU A 232 1.89 -3.86 0.09
C LEU A 232 0.95 -4.39 -1.00
N GLY A 233 1.50 -4.57 -2.20
CA GLY A 233 0.82 -5.21 -3.30
C GLY A 233 0.37 -6.63 -3.03
N LEU A 234 1.30 -7.47 -2.54
CA LEU A 234 1.00 -8.83 -2.13
C LEU A 234 -0.11 -8.87 -1.08
N VAL A 235 -0.06 -7.99 -0.08
CA VAL A 235 -1.13 -7.86 0.93
C VAL A 235 -2.47 -7.57 0.27
N SER A 236 -2.53 -6.60 -0.63
CA SER A 236 -3.77 -6.27 -1.34
C SER A 236 -4.29 -7.47 -2.13
N THR A 237 -3.42 -8.13 -2.89
CA THR A 237 -3.81 -9.25 -3.76
C THR A 237 -4.13 -10.54 -3.03
N VAL A 238 -3.65 -10.74 -1.80
CA VAL A 238 -3.88 -11.96 -1.01
C VAL A 238 -4.97 -11.74 0.02
N SER A 239 -4.90 -10.66 0.80
CA SER A 239 -5.86 -10.40 1.88
C SER A 239 -7.25 -10.09 1.34
N LEU A 240 -7.38 -9.31 0.26
CA LEU A 240 -8.71 -8.98 -0.30
C LEU A 240 -9.51 -10.23 -0.72
N PRO A 241 -8.92 -11.22 -1.44
CA PRO A 241 -9.59 -12.50 -1.69
C PRO A 241 -9.99 -13.27 -0.43
N PHE A 242 -9.15 -13.28 0.62
CA PHE A 242 -9.52 -13.95 1.87
C PHE A 242 -10.68 -13.26 2.58
N PHE A 243 -10.72 -11.92 2.61
CA PHE A 243 -11.89 -11.19 3.11
C PHE A 243 -13.15 -11.51 2.30
N LEU A 244 -13.01 -11.69 0.99
CA LEU A 244 -14.13 -12.08 0.14
C LEU A 244 -14.57 -13.53 0.37
N LEU A 245 -13.66 -14.47 0.56
CA LEU A 245 -14.00 -15.85 0.92
C LEU A 245 -14.78 -15.90 2.25
N VAL A 246 -14.38 -15.07 3.22
CA VAL A 246 -15.16 -14.93 4.47
C VAL A 246 -16.54 -14.36 4.18
N LEU A 247 -16.67 -13.36 3.31
CA LEU A 247 -17.98 -12.82 2.93
C LEU A 247 -18.88 -13.87 2.25
N LEU A 248 -18.34 -14.65 1.31
CA LEU A 248 -19.05 -15.71 0.61
C LEU A 248 -19.48 -16.86 1.52
N THR A 249 -18.69 -17.17 2.55
CA THR A 249 -19.07 -18.18 3.55
C THR A 249 -20.14 -17.70 4.51
N VAL A 250 -20.45 -16.40 4.55
CA VAL A 250 -21.47 -15.81 5.41
C VAL A 250 -22.78 -15.57 4.66
N LEU A 251 -22.72 -15.30 3.35
CA LEU A 251 -23.92 -15.13 2.53
C LEU A 251 -24.74 -16.44 2.44
N PRO A 252 -26.08 -16.35 2.32
CA PRO A 252 -26.93 -17.52 2.13
C PRO A 252 -26.55 -18.30 0.86
N GLU A 253 -26.57 -19.64 0.96
CA GLU A 253 -26.32 -20.52 -0.19
C GLU A 253 -27.33 -20.27 -1.31
N GLY A 254 -26.88 -20.26 -2.56
CA GLY A 254 -27.74 -20.00 -3.73
C GLY A 254 -28.22 -18.56 -3.88
N SER A 255 -27.76 -17.63 -3.04
CA SER A 255 -28.12 -16.21 -3.14
C SER A 255 -27.69 -15.62 -4.49
N SER A 256 -28.63 -14.97 -5.17
CA SER A 256 -28.38 -14.20 -6.40
C SER A 256 -27.41 -13.04 -6.16
N LEU A 257 -27.23 -12.60 -4.91
CA LEU A 257 -26.32 -11.54 -4.49
C LEU A 257 -24.84 -11.97 -4.57
N ASN A 258 -24.55 -13.28 -4.56
CA ASN A 258 -23.17 -13.76 -4.54
C ASN A 258 -22.38 -13.29 -5.77
N VAL A 259 -23.01 -13.26 -6.96
CA VAL A 259 -22.37 -12.84 -8.21
C VAL A 259 -22.08 -11.33 -8.25
N PRO A 260 -23.03 -10.40 -8.04
CA PRO A 260 -22.75 -8.97 -8.08
C PRO A 260 -21.79 -8.53 -6.96
N ILE A 261 -21.90 -9.10 -5.75
CA ILE A 261 -20.96 -8.83 -4.66
C ILE A 261 -19.55 -9.29 -5.04
N THR A 262 -19.44 -10.52 -5.57
CA THR A 262 -18.18 -11.08 -6.06
C THR A 262 -17.54 -10.19 -7.13
N ALA A 263 -18.31 -9.78 -8.14
CA ALA A 263 -17.82 -8.94 -9.23
C ALA A 263 -17.37 -7.57 -8.72
N GLY A 264 -18.15 -6.93 -7.85
CA GLY A 264 -17.82 -5.62 -7.28
C GLY A 264 -16.53 -5.66 -6.46
N PHE A 265 -16.34 -6.68 -5.64
CA PHE A 265 -15.11 -6.84 -4.86
C PHE A 265 -13.91 -7.24 -5.71
N LEU A 266 -14.08 -8.09 -6.72
CA LEU A 266 -13.01 -8.38 -7.68
C LEU A 266 -12.55 -7.07 -8.34
N LEU A 267 -13.49 -6.25 -8.82
CA LEU A 267 -13.17 -4.93 -9.36
C LEU A 267 -12.39 -4.07 -8.36
N MET A 268 -12.80 -4.05 -7.08
CA MET A 268 -12.03 -3.36 -6.03
C MET A 268 -10.61 -3.95 -5.88
N CYS A 269 -10.42 -5.26 -5.97
CA CYS A 269 -9.10 -5.90 -5.93
C CYS A 269 -8.24 -5.45 -7.11
N TYR A 270 -8.78 -5.45 -8.32
CA TYR A 270 -8.09 -4.96 -9.53
C TYR A 270 -7.68 -3.49 -9.36
N MET A 271 -8.61 -2.64 -8.92
CA MET A 271 -8.37 -1.21 -8.72
C MET A 271 -7.35 -0.95 -7.62
N ALA A 272 -7.45 -1.64 -6.47
CA ALA A 272 -6.49 -1.54 -5.38
C ALA A 272 -5.09 -2.00 -5.80
N THR A 273 -4.99 -3.05 -6.61
CA THR A 273 -3.72 -3.54 -7.16
C THR A 273 -3.10 -2.53 -8.13
N ALA A 274 -3.90 -1.95 -9.03
CA ALA A 274 -3.43 -0.94 -9.97
C ALA A 274 -2.97 0.33 -9.24
N ILE A 275 -3.83 0.88 -8.37
CA ILE A 275 -3.60 2.11 -7.61
C ILE A 275 -2.48 1.93 -6.57
N GLY A 276 -2.44 0.79 -5.88
CA GLY A 276 -1.51 0.53 -4.78
C GLY A 276 -0.12 0.07 -5.20
N ILE A 277 0.04 -0.46 -6.41
CA ILE A 277 1.31 -1.07 -6.85
C ILE A 277 1.79 -0.48 -8.17
N LEU A 278 1.00 -0.63 -9.23
CA LEU A 278 1.47 -0.34 -10.59
C LEU A 278 1.81 1.14 -10.74
N PHE A 279 0.91 2.01 -10.31
CA PHE A 279 1.15 3.44 -10.40
C PHE A 279 2.27 3.94 -9.47
N PRO A 280 2.33 3.59 -8.17
CA PRO A 280 3.46 3.95 -7.30
C PRO A 280 4.81 3.47 -7.84
N LEU A 281 4.90 2.26 -8.41
CA LEU A 281 6.13 1.78 -9.04
C LEU A 281 6.48 2.57 -10.31
N GLY A 282 5.48 3.00 -11.08
CA GLY A 282 5.67 3.91 -12.22
C GLY A 282 6.20 5.27 -11.78
N PHE A 283 5.63 5.86 -10.72
CA PHE A 283 6.10 7.11 -10.13
C PHE A 283 7.52 6.98 -9.57
N LEU A 284 7.85 5.85 -8.94
CA LEU A 284 9.22 5.56 -8.49
C LEU A 284 10.20 5.48 -9.67
N GLY A 285 9.78 4.91 -10.80
CA GLY A 285 10.54 4.95 -12.06
C GLY A 285 10.76 6.37 -12.56
N ASN A 286 9.75 7.24 -12.45
CA ASN A 286 9.89 8.65 -12.81
C ASN A 286 10.90 9.38 -11.92
N ILE A 287 10.92 9.10 -10.60
CA ILE A 287 11.93 9.66 -9.67
C ILE A 287 13.35 9.30 -10.14
N VAL A 288 13.57 8.02 -10.43
CA VAL A 288 14.87 7.52 -10.93
C VAL A 288 15.23 8.17 -12.26
N LYS A 289 14.27 8.29 -13.18
CA LYS A 289 14.45 8.93 -14.48
C LYS A 289 14.84 10.40 -14.34
N VAL A 290 14.13 11.17 -13.51
CA VAL A 290 14.45 12.59 -13.27
C VAL A 290 15.85 12.74 -12.68
N ALA A 291 16.19 11.94 -11.66
CA ALA A 291 17.52 11.97 -11.05
C ALA A 291 18.63 11.58 -12.05
N LYS A 292 18.38 10.57 -12.89
CA LYS A 292 19.28 10.18 -13.98
C LYS A 292 19.55 11.35 -14.94
N TRP A 293 18.51 12.06 -15.38
CA TRP A 293 18.68 13.22 -16.26
C TRP A 293 19.41 14.38 -15.58
N GLN A 294 19.17 14.61 -14.29
CA GLN A 294 19.89 15.61 -13.49
C GLN A 294 21.39 15.30 -13.39
N LEU A 295 21.77 14.03 -13.29
CA LEU A 295 23.18 13.60 -13.28
C LEU A 295 23.82 13.66 -14.68
N LEU A 296 23.09 13.27 -15.73
CA LEU A 296 23.61 13.26 -17.10
C LEU A 296 23.83 14.65 -17.67
N GLY A 297 23.00 15.63 -17.34
CA GLY A 297 23.05 16.98 -17.91
C GLY A 297 24.42 17.67 -17.78
N PRO A 298 24.98 17.80 -16.56
CA PRO A 298 26.30 18.38 -16.34
C PRO A 298 27.42 17.61 -17.04
N ILE A 299 27.39 16.27 -16.98
CA ILE A 299 28.41 15.41 -17.60
C ILE A 299 28.38 15.55 -19.13
N GLN A 300 27.18 15.61 -19.72
CA GLN A 300 27.01 15.80 -21.15
C GLN A 300 27.50 17.18 -21.61
N ALA A 301 27.24 18.24 -20.82
CA ALA A 301 27.75 19.57 -21.10
C ALA A 301 29.28 19.61 -21.10
N GLU A 302 29.92 18.96 -20.13
CA GLU A 302 31.38 18.89 -20.04
C GLU A 302 31.99 18.05 -21.18
N LEU A 303 31.38 16.90 -21.49
CA LEU A 303 31.78 16.09 -22.64
C LEU A 303 31.66 16.85 -23.96
N ASN A 304 30.61 17.64 -24.15
CA ASN A 304 30.42 18.48 -25.34
C ASN A 304 31.43 19.63 -25.42
N HIS A 305 31.94 20.11 -24.29
CA HIS A 305 33.00 21.12 -24.24
C HIS A 305 34.38 20.53 -24.59
N LEU A 306 34.67 19.32 -24.11
CA LEU A 306 35.96 18.65 -24.31
C LEU A 306 36.08 17.94 -25.68
N ALA A 307 34.99 17.38 -26.21
CA ALA A 307 35.00 16.59 -27.45
C ALA A 307 35.58 17.32 -28.68
N PRO A 308 35.28 18.61 -28.96
CA PRO A 308 35.83 19.31 -30.11
C PRO A 308 37.36 19.50 -30.06
N ARG A 309 37.97 19.39 -28.88
CA ARG A 309 39.41 19.63 -28.65
C ARG A 309 40.22 18.35 -28.47
N LEU A 310 39.61 17.18 -28.69
CA LEU A 310 40.18 15.84 -28.42
C LEU A 310 41.63 15.65 -28.88
N LEU A 311 41.99 16.14 -30.07
CA LEU A 311 43.35 16.01 -30.65
C LEU A 311 44.38 16.97 -30.03
N SER A 312 43.92 17.96 -29.29
CA SER A 312 44.72 19.03 -28.65
C SER A 312 44.65 19.01 -27.12
N LEU A 313 43.98 18.01 -26.52
CA LEU A 313 43.85 17.88 -25.08
C LEU A 313 45.20 17.50 -24.46
N SER A 314 45.45 18.01 -23.26
CA SER A 314 46.53 17.51 -22.42
C SER A 314 46.26 16.04 -22.06
N LYS A 315 47.31 15.29 -21.67
CA LYS A 315 47.15 13.90 -21.24
C LYS A 315 46.16 13.76 -20.07
N GLU A 316 46.19 14.71 -19.14
CA GLU A 316 45.29 14.74 -17.98
C GLU A 316 43.83 15.00 -18.38
N ASP A 317 43.59 15.96 -19.30
CA ASP A 317 42.23 16.25 -19.79
C ASP A 317 41.66 15.10 -20.63
N TYR A 318 42.51 14.39 -21.38
CA TYR A 318 42.10 13.21 -22.12
C TYR A 318 41.71 12.05 -21.20
N GLU A 319 42.48 11.81 -20.14
CA GLU A 319 42.11 10.83 -19.10
C GLU A 319 40.82 11.24 -18.38
N HIS A 320 40.62 12.54 -18.11
CA HIS A 320 39.39 13.08 -17.54
C HIS A 320 38.18 12.85 -18.46
N PHE A 321 38.34 13.09 -19.77
CA PHE A 321 37.31 12.82 -20.79
C PHE A 321 36.89 11.34 -20.81
N ILE A 322 37.86 10.40 -20.81
CA ILE A 322 37.56 8.95 -20.78
C ILE A 322 36.78 8.58 -19.50
N ARG A 323 37.17 9.14 -18.35
CA ARG A 323 36.47 8.91 -17.08
C ARG A 323 35.04 9.42 -17.15
N LEU A 324 34.82 10.65 -17.62
CA LEU A 324 33.50 11.23 -17.82
C LEU A 324 32.64 10.40 -18.77
N GLN A 325 33.20 9.91 -19.88
CA GLN A 325 32.49 9.08 -20.84
C GLN A 325 32.06 7.74 -20.24
N THR A 326 32.93 7.12 -19.44
CA THR A 326 32.63 5.85 -18.72
C THR A 326 31.50 6.05 -17.70
N VAL A 327 31.56 7.14 -16.94
CA VAL A 327 30.51 7.51 -15.97
C VAL A 327 29.19 7.82 -16.69
N TYR A 328 29.24 8.57 -17.80
CA TYR A 328 28.08 8.88 -18.62
C TYR A 328 27.37 7.62 -19.13
N GLN A 329 28.12 6.66 -19.69
CA GLN A 329 27.53 5.39 -20.15
C GLN A 329 26.91 4.59 -19.00
N THR A 330 27.61 4.53 -17.85
CA THR A 330 27.10 3.84 -16.65
C THR A 330 25.77 4.43 -16.16
N ILE A 331 25.66 5.75 -16.11
CA ILE A 331 24.42 6.43 -15.73
C ILE A 331 23.35 6.24 -16.82
N LYS A 332 23.71 6.36 -18.10
CA LYS A 332 22.79 6.21 -19.25
C LYS A 332 22.14 4.82 -19.29
N ASP A 333 22.90 3.77 -18.98
CA ASP A 333 22.43 2.38 -18.97
C ASP A 333 21.60 2.01 -17.73
N THR A 334 21.42 2.96 -16.80
CA THR A 334 20.50 2.80 -15.66
C THR A 334 19.09 2.47 -16.14
N LYS A 335 18.49 1.44 -15.54
CA LYS A 335 17.09 1.06 -15.78
C LYS A 335 16.13 2.12 -15.26
N ASP A 336 15.23 2.57 -16.14
CA ASP A 336 14.24 3.60 -15.81
C ASP A 336 12.93 3.02 -15.25
N SER A 337 12.72 1.70 -15.34
CA SER A 337 11.47 1.04 -14.97
C SER A 337 11.64 -0.03 -13.89
N PHE A 338 10.80 0.05 -12.85
CA PHE A 338 10.63 -1.00 -11.85
C PHE A 338 9.58 -2.05 -12.26
N LEU A 339 8.84 -1.79 -13.33
CA LEU A 339 7.81 -2.66 -13.89
C LEU A 339 8.43 -3.54 -14.98
N GLY A 340 9.26 -4.49 -14.57
CA GLY A 340 9.70 -5.56 -15.48
C GLY A 340 8.55 -6.52 -15.80
N PHE A 341 8.64 -7.21 -16.94
CA PHE A 341 7.64 -8.21 -17.34
C PHE A 341 7.36 -9.25 -16.24
N SER A 342 8.39 -9.71 -15.52
CA SER A 342 8.22 -10.63 -14.37
C SER A 342 7.38 -10.03 -13.24
N ALA A 343 7.48 -8.73 -12.98
CA ALA A 343 6.70 -8.06 -11.93
C ALA A 343 5.23 -7.91 -12.37
N VAL A 344 5.00 -7.51 -13.62
CA VAL A 344 3.66 -7.42 -14.21
C VAL A 344 3.00 -8.80 -14.28
N ALA A 345 3.74 -9.83 -14.70
CA ALA A 345 3.26 -11.21 -14.74
C ALA A 345 2.96 -11.76 -13.34
N ARG A 346 3.76 -11.44 -12.32
CA ARG A 346 3.47 -11.81 -10.92
C ARG A 346 2.20 -11.13 -10.42
N ILE A 347 2.05 -9.83 -10.68
CA ILE A 347 0.85 -9.06 -10.29
C ILE A 347 -0.38 -9.63 -11.02
N GLY A 348 -0.28 -9.84 -12.33
CA GLY A 348 -1.32 -10.46 -13.15
C GLY A 348 -1.68 -11.86 -12.66
N GLY A 349 -0.69 -12.70 -12.35
CA GLY A 349 -0.90 -14.04 -11.82
C GLY A 349 -1.55 -14.06 -10.43
N THR A 350 -1.21 -13.09 -9.56
CA THR A 350 -1.81 -13.01 -8.21
C THR A 350 -3.26 -12.54 -8.28
N VAL A 351 -3.55 -11.61 -9.19
CA VAL A 351 -4.92 -11.17 -9.45
C VAL A 351 -5.73 -12.27 -10.16
N LEU A 352 -5.10 -13.04 -11.04
CA LEU A 352 -5.75 -14.19 -11.68
C LEU A 352 -6.04 -15.29 -10.67
N LEU A 353 -5.15 -15.54 -9.71
CA LEU A 353 -5.39 -16.43 -8.57
C LEU A 353 -6.58 -15.93 -7.74
N ALA A 354 -6.62 -14.65 -7.39
CA ALA A 354 -7.77 -14.03 -6.73
C ALA A 354 -9.05 -14.28 -7.52
N THR A 355 -9.03 -14.08 -8.83
CA THR A 355 -10.18 -14.33 -9.70
C THR A 355 -10.61 -15.79 -9.73
N ILE A 356 -9.67 -16.74 -9.79
CA ILE A 356 -9.98 -18.19 -9.73
C ILE A 356 -10.54 -18.57 -8.36
N SER A 357 -9.88 -18.15 -7.27
CA SER A 357 -10.29 -18.46 -5.90
C SER A 357 -11.67 -17.92 -5.54
N VAL A 358 -12.19 -16.99 -6.33
CA VAL A 358 -13.45 -16.31 -6.09
C VAL A 358 -14.54 -16.75 -7.07
N LEU A 359 -14.20 -16.88 -8.35
CA LEU A 359 -15.11 -17.43 -9.35
C LEU A 359 -15.39 -18.90 -9.09
N LEU A 360 -14.40 -19.69 -8.67
CA LEU A 360 -14.60 -21.13 -8.46
C LEU A 360 -15.66 -21.40 -7.37
N PRO A 361 -15.62 -20.81 -6.15
CA PRO A 361 -16.70 -20.97 -5.18
C PRO A 361 -18.04 -20.41 -5.65
N ALA A 362 -18.06 -19.24 -6.31
CA ALA A 362 -19.29 -18.65 -6.81
C ALA A 362 -19.97 -19.49 -7.91
N VAL A 363 -19.17 -20.10 -8.79
CA VAL A 363 -19.63 -21.03 -9.84
C VAL A 363 -20.06 -22.35 -9.21
N ILE A 364 -19.29 -22.93 -8.28
CA ILE A 364 -19.66 -24.15 -7.55
C ILE A 364 -21.00 -23.94 -6.85
N GLN A 365 -21.18 -22.86 -6.10
CA GLN A 365 -22.43 -22.57 -5.39
C GLN A 365 -23.62 -22.38 -6.34
N ARG A 366 -23.42 -21.78 -7.52
CA ARG A 366 -24.51 -21.49 -8.45
C ARG A 366 -24.92 -22.67 -9.32
N TYR A 367 -23.98 -23.55 -9.66
CA TYR A 367 -24.16 -24.59 -10.69
C TYR A 367 -23.98 -26.03 -10.20
N LEU A 368 -23.31 -26.28 -9.08
CA LEU A 368 -23.07 -27.64 -8.55
C LEU A 368 -23.86 -27.99 -7.28
N LEU A 369 -24.41 -26.98 -6.59
CA LEU A 369 -25.26 -27.16 -5.40
C LEU A 369 -26.76 -26.93 -5.70
N LYS A 370 -27.13 -26.84 -6.97
CA LYS A 370 -28.50 -27.03 -7.46
C LYS A 370 -28.67 -28.49 -7.85
#